data_AF-A0A3B0X326-F1
#
_entry.id   AF-A0A3B0X326-F1
#
_cell.length_a   1.000
_cell.length_b   1.000
_cell.length_c   1.000
_cell.angle_alpha   90.00
_cell.angle_beta   90.00
_cell.angle_gamma   90.00
#
_symmetry.space_group_name_H-M   'P 1'
#
loop_
_entity.id
_entity.type
_entity.pdbx_description
1 polymer ?
#
loop_
_entity_poly.entity_id
_entity_poly.type
_entity_poly.pdbx_seq_one_letter_code
_entity_poly.pdbx_strand_id
1 'polypeptide(L)'
;MTPRLNFSDIKKAAITLLLMIFVFLPHNSWFDNMAENYTEQGIQRTLITYAVSRSLNGVISVVQGTEVAVSPVGVGLTFTPGQILDPVNDLIERFSQIVLISSASLGIQRLFLEMTSAVIVSWLVSALGVLFIILIWVYKYNDSDAFNYQALVKKTFLLLIFLRFSIPLVAVMSEGLYLSFLQPRYEQSQALLEQASDNIQTMNASVHKKTPAVIENESLVDKAERWLNSTQQSLDIEKQIDALKQSAAKISQQVINMIVVFVAQMIIFPLLFLWLIYRAGRSLVIY
;
A
#
# COMPACT_ATOMS: atom_id res chain seq x y z
N MET A 1 57.15 -0.80 28.03
CA MET A 1 56.24 -1.88 28.47
C MET A 1 54.86 -1.56 27.90
N THR A 2 54.57 -1.97 26.67
CA THR A 2 53.25 -1.74 26.06
C THR A 2 52.23 -2.65 26.75
N PRO A 3 51.13 -2.12 27.30
CA PRO A 3 50.10 -2.97 27.90
C PRO A 3 49.53 -3.87 26.80
N ARG A 4 49.73 -5.19 26.91
CA ARG A 4 49.07 -6.15 26.02
C ARG A 4 47.59 -6.10 26.36
N LEU A 5 46.79 -5.54 25.47
CA LEU A 5 45.32 -5.56 25.57
C LEU A 5 44.87 -7.03 25.70
N ASN A 6 44.22 -7.37 26.82
CA ASN A 6 43.62 -8.68 26.97
C ASN A 6 42.42 -8.81 26.03
N PHE A 7 42.15 -10.03 25.56
CA PHE A 7 41.02 -10.31 24.67
C PHE A 7 39.66 -9.89 25.27
N SER A 8 39.54 -9.90 26.60
CA SER A 8 38.39 -9.36 27.34
C SER A 8 38.20 -7.86 27.13
N ASP A 9 39.29 -7.09 27.10
CA ASP A 9 39.26 -5.64 27.02
C ASP A 9 38.95 -5.18 25.60
N ILE A 10 39.43 -5.92 24.59
CA ILE A 10 39.07 -5.72 23.18
C ILE A 10 37.56 -5.96 22.97
N LYS A 11 36.99 -7.02 23.55
CA LYS A 11 35.55 -7.28 23.48
C LYS A 11 34.72 -6.18 24.15
N LYS A 12 35.12 -5.73 25.35
CA LYS A 12 34.46 -4.63 26.06
C LYS A 12 34.52 -3.32 25.26
N ALA A 13 35.67 -3.01 24.66
CA ALA A 13 35.84 -1.85 23.81
C ALA A 13 34.93 -1.92 22.57
N ALA A 14 34.84 -3.08 21.90
CA ALA A 14 33.96 -3.27 20.76
C ALA A 14 32.47 -3.11 21.12
N ILE A 15 32.02 -3.68 22.24
CA ILE A 15 30.64 -3.51 22.74
C ILE A 15 30.38 -2.04 23.08
N THR A 16 31.32 -1.35 23.73
CA THR A 16 31.19 0.07 24.07
C THR A 16 31.07 0.93 22.81
N LEU A 17 31.85 0.64 21.77
CA LEU A 17 31.76 1.32 20.47
C LEU A 17 30.37 1.13 19.85
N LEU A 18 29.85 -0.10 19.85
CA LEU A 18 28.50 -0.41 19.36
C LEU A 18 27.42 0.35 20.16
N LEU A 19 27.52 0.35 21.49
CA LEU A 19 26.58 1.06 22.37
C LEU A 19 26.61 2.57 22.12
N MET A 20 27.80 3.15 21.91
CA MET A 20 27.91 4.58 21.57
C MET A 20 27.15 4.89 20.27
N ILE A 21 27.27 4.05 19.24
CA ILE A 21 26.49 4.22 18.00
C ILE A 21 24.99 4.26 18.33
N PHE A 22 24.47 3.29 19.09
CA PHE A 22 23.04 3.24 19.46
C PHE A 22 22.58 4.35 20.41
N VAL A 23 23.50 4.98 21.16
CA VAL A 23 23.21 6.16 21.99
C VAL A 23 23.09 7.41 21.12
N PHE A 24 23.93 7.57 20.10
CA PHE A 24 23.92 8.76 19.25
C PHE A 24 22.89 8.70 18.11
N LEU A 25 22.65 7.52 17.55
CA LEU A 25 21.80 7.32 16.37
C LEU A 25 20.35 7.83 16.54
N PRO A 26 19.66 7.67 17.69
CA PRO A 26 18.30 8.18 17.90
C PRO A 26 18.16 9.71 17.88
N HIS A 27 19.28 10.44 17.99
CA HIS A 27 19.30 11.92 17.92
C HIS A 27 19.48 12.43 16.49
N ASN A 28 19.75 11.54 15.54
CA ASN A 28 19.81 11.88 14.13
C ASN A 28 18.44 11.64 13.48
N SER A 29 17.87 12.69 12.89
CA SER A 29 16.54 12.63 12.25
C SER A 29 16.55 11.93 10.89
N TRP A 30 17.70 11.59 10.32
CA TRP A 30 17.79 11.00 8.97
C TRP A 30 16.95 9.73 8.83
N PHE A 31 17.05 8.82 9.80
CA PHE A 31 16.36 7.53 9.76
C PHE A 31 14.85 7.69 9.95
N ASP A 32 14.45 8.55 10.88
CA ASP A 32 13.05 8.86 11.13
C ASP A 32 12.43 9.54 9.91
N ASN A 33 13.08 10.57 9.35
CA ASN A 33 12.61 11.28 8.17
C ASN A 33 12.37 10.36 6.96
N MET A 34 13.22 9.35 6.76
CA MET A 34 13.06 8.41 5.64
C MET A 34 11.83 7.51 5.86
N ALA A 35 11.68 6.95 7.05
CA ALA A 35 10.51 6.16 7.42
C ALA A 35 9.20 6.98 7.35
N GLU A 36 9.27 8.23 7.79
CA GLU A 36 8.20 9.21 7.77
C GLU A 36 7.77 9.55 6.33
N ASN A 37 8.74 9.82 5.44
CA ASN A 37 8.46 10.09 4.02
C ASN A 37 7.84 8.88 3.32
N TYR A 38 8.34 7.67 3.59
CA TYR A 38 7.79 6.45 3.01
C TYR A 38 6.32 6.25 3.40
N THR A 39 5.99 6.39 4.68
CA THR A 39 4.63 6.23 5.18
C THR A 39 3.69 7.30 4.64
N GLU A 40 4.13 8.57 4.60
CA GLU A 40 3.36 9.68 4.05
C GLU A 40 3.06 9.49 2.56
N GLN A 41 4.07 9.18 1.75
CA GLN A 41 3.88 8.86 0.33
C GLN A 41 2.99 7.64 0.15
N GLY A 42 3.12 6.63 1.01
CA GLY A 42 2.24 5.47 1.03
C GLY A 42 0.77 5.86 1.24
N ILE A 43 0.49 6.69 2.24
CA ILE A 43 -0.85 7.20 2.54
C ILE A 43 -1.37 7.99 1.33
N GLN A 44 -0.59 8.92 0.78
CA GLN A 44 -0.98 9.70 -0.39
C GLN A 44 -1.33 8.80 -1.58
N ARG A 45 -0.49 7.80 -1.89
CA ARG A 45 -0.76 6.81 -2.95
C ARG A 45 -2.07 6.06 -2.71
N THR A 46 -2.33 5.60 -1.48
CA THR A 46 -3.59 4.92 -1.16
C THR A 46 -4.80 5.84 -1.33
N LEU A 47 -4.73 7.10 -0.88
CA LEU A 47 -5.84 8.04 -0.98
C LEU A 47 -6.16 8.41 -2.43
N ILE A 48 -5.14 8.68 -3.25
CA ILE A 48 -5.30 8.93 -4.69
C ILE A 48 -5.93 7.70 -5.37
N THR A 49 -5.38 6.52 -5.12
CA THR A 49 -5.88 5.28 -5.72
C THR A 49 -7.32 4.99 -5.31
N TYR A 50 -7.67 5.25 -4.04
CA TYR A 50 -9.02 5.09 -3.52
C TYR A 50 -10.00 6.04 -4.24
N ALA A 51 -9.63 7.31 -4.38
CA ALA A 51 -10.45 8.30 -5.08
C ALA A 51 -10.69 7.91 -6.56
N VAL A 52 -9.63 7.50 -7.27
CA VAL A 52 -9.73 7.03 -8.67
C VAL A 52 -10.62 5.80 -8.77
N SER A 53 -10.44 4.83 -7.87
CA SER A 53 -11.26 3.61 -7.84
C SER A 53 -12.73 3.93 -7.59
N ARG A 54 -13.03 4.85 -6.66
CA ARG A 54 -14.41 5.22 -6.34
C ARG A 54 -15.06 6.03 -7.47
N SER A 55 -14.28 6.87 -8.16
CA SER A 55 -14.73 7.56 -9.37
C SER A 55 -15.08 6.56 -10.47
N LEU A 56 -14.18 5.62 -10.75
CA LEU A 56 -14.39 4.57 -11.74
C LEU A 56 -15.62 3.72 -11.42
N ASN A 57 -15.79 3.31 -10.16
CA ASN A 57 -16.99 2.60 -9.69
C ASN A 57 -18.26 3.40 -9.97
N GLY A 58 -18.31 4.69 -9.61
CA GLY A 58 -19.47 5.54 -9.85
C GLY A 58 -19.81 5.66 -11.33
N VAL A 59 -18.79 5.81 -12.18
CA VAL A 59 -18.95 5.91 -13.63
C VAL A 59 -19.45 4.59 -14.24
N ILE A 60 -18.92 3.45 -13.81
CA ILE A 60 -19.38 2.12 -14.26
C ILE A 60 -20.82 1.87 -13.81
N SER A 61 -21.19 2.21 -12.58
CA SER A 61 -22.56 2.04 -12.07
C SER A 61 -23.61 2.79 -12.90
N VAL A 62 -23.28 3.96 -13.46
CA VAL A 62 -24.17 4.69 -14.36
C VAL A 62 -24.39 3.94 -15.68
N VAL A 63 -23.32 3.37 -16.25
CA VAL A 63 -23.40 2.57 -17.48
C VAL A 63 -24.16 1.26 -17.21
N GLN A 64 -23.97 0.64 -16.05
CA GLN A 64 -24.70 -0.55 -15.62
C GLN A 64 -26.21 -0.31 -15.53
N GLY A 65 -26.63 0.83 -14.99
CA GLY A 65 -28.02 1.24 -14.92
C GLY A 65 -28.65 1.64 -16.26
N THR A 66 -27.91 1.63 -17.36
CA THR A 66 -28.43 1.95 -18.69
C THR A 66 -29.10 0.71 -19.29
N GLU A 67 -30.42 0.62 -19.12
CA GLU A 67 -31.23 -0.39 -19.79
C GLU A 67 -31.51 0.06 -21.23
N VAL A 68 -30.99 -0.68 -22.21
CA VAL A 68 -31.42 -0.51 -23.60
C VAL A 68 -32.47 -1.56 -23.90
N ALA A 69 -33.73 -1.15 -24.00
CA ALA A 69 -34.82 -2.02 -24.43
C ALA A 69 -34.68 -2.33 -25.93
N VAL A 70 -33.68 -3.14 -26.31
CA VAL A 70 -33.65 -3.75 -27.62
C VAL A 70 -34.52 -4.99 -27.53
N SER A 71 -35.65 -5.01 -28.26
CA SER A 71 -36.49 -6.20 -28.40
C SER A 71 -36.20 -6.90 -29.73
N PRO A 72 -35.10 -7.68 -29.84
CA PRO A 72 -34.92 -8.52 -31.01
C PRO A 72 -35.95 -9.66 -30.89
N VAL A 73 -36.99 -9.61 -31.72
CA VAL A 73 -37.93 -10.71 -31.96
C VAL A 73 -38.87 -11.01 -30.78
N GLY A 74 -39.83 -10.13 -30.48
CA GLY A 74 -41.17 -10.46 -29.88
C GLY A 74 -41.23 -11.23 -28.54
N VAL A 75 -40.09 -11.64 -27.98
CA VAL A 75 -39.89 -12.33 -26.72
C VAL A 75 -39.17 -11.31 -25.86
N GLY A 76 -39.77 -10.90 -24.75
CA GLY A 76 -39.30 -9.82 -23.87
C GLY A 76 -38.00 -10.13 -23.13
N LEU A 77 -36.93 -10.49 -23.84
CA LEU A 77 -35.58 -10.60 -23.31
C LEU A 77 -34.98 -9.20 -23.27
N THR A 78 -34.94 -8.60 -22.10
CA THR A 78 -34.21 -7.36 -21.84
C THR A 78 -32.71 -7.65 -21.91
N PHE A 79 -32.05 -7.16 -22.96
CA PHE A 79 -30.58 -7.14 -23.01
C PHE A 79 -30.08 -5.89 -22.29
N THR A 80 -29.32 -6.08 -21.21
CA THR A 80 -28.69 -5.01 -20.44
C THR A 80 -27.17 -5.08 -20.66
N PRO A 81 -26.60 -4.34 -21.64
CA PRO A 81 -25.16 -4.30 -21.86
C PRO A 81 -24.35 -3.97 -20.59
N GLY A 82 -24.99 -3.25 -19.66
CA GLY A 82 -24.49 -2.94 -18.33
C GLY A 82 -24.06 -4.15 -17.50
N GLN A 83 -24.79 -5.27 -17.55
CA GLN A 83 -24.50 -6.46 -16.74
C GLN A 83 -23.14 -7.11 -17.04
N ILE A 84 -22.57 -6.83 -18.21
CA ILE A 84 -21.23 -7.31 -18.60
C ILE A 84 -20.15 -6.67 -17.71
N LEU A 85 -20.41 -5.48 -17.18
CA LEU A 85 -19.48 -4.74 -16.33
C LEU A 85 -19.58 -5.12 -14.84
N ASP A 86 -20.61 -5.89 -14.44
CA ASP A 86 -20.84 -6.30 -13.04
C ASP A 86 -19.61 -6.93 -12.37
N PRO A 87 -18.92 -7.90 -12.99
CA PRO A 87 -17.75 -8.50 -12.35
C PRO A 87 -16.62 -7.50 -12.10
N VAL A 88 -16.49 -6.50 -12.97
CA VAL A 88 -15.44 -5.48 -12.86
C VAL A 88 -15.80 -4.44 -11.80
N ASN A 89 -17.07 -4.01 -11.76
CA ASN A 89 -17.58 -3.12 -10.73
C ASN A 89 -17.36 -3.72 -9.33
N ASP A 90 -17.76 -4.98 -9.13
CA ASP A 90 -17.57 -5.69 -7.86
C ASP A 90 -16.09 -5.78 -7.47
N LEU A 91 -15.21 -6.01 -8.46
CA LEU A 91 -13.77 -6.08 -8.23
C LEU A 91 -13.20 -4.71 -7.82
N ILE A 92 -13.63 -3.63 -8.47
CA ILE A 92 -13.21 -2.25 -8.13
C ILE A 92 -13.72 -1.87 -6.74
N GLU A 93 -14.96 -2.23 -6.39
CA GLU A 93 -15.52 -1.98 -5.07
C GLU A 93 -14.67 -2.63 -3.98
N ARG A 94 -14.42 -3.94 -4.10
CA ARG A 94 -13.55 -4.71 -3.19
C ARG A 94 -12.14 -4.16 -3.15
N PHE A 95 -11.59 -3.77 -4.30
CA PHE A 95 -10.28 -3.14 -4.38
C PHE A 95 -10.23 -1.82 -3.61
N SER A 96 -11.22 -0.94 -3.77
CA SER A 96 -11.25 0.33 -3.04
C SER A 96 -11.28 0.10 -1.52
N GLN A 97 -11.98 -0.93 -1.05
CA GLN A 97 -11.99 -1.30 0.36
C GLN A 97 -10.61 -1.76 0.84
N ILE A 98 -9.91 -2.59 0.04
CA ILE A 98 -8.53 -3.01 0.34
C ILE A 98 -7.61 -1.79 0.44
N VAL A 99 -7.69 -0.87 -0.53
CA VAL A 99 -6.87 0.36 -0.54
C VAL A 99 -7.17 1.25 0.66
N LEU A 100 -8.43 1.39 1.06
CA LEU A 100 -8.83 2.15 2.24
C LEU A 100 -8.25 1.54 3.52
N ILE A 101 -8.32 0.21 3.66
CA ILE A 101 -7.71 -0.51 4.78
C ILE A 101 -6.18 -0.33 4.76
N SER A 102 -5.55 -0.35 3.58
CA SER A 102 -4.12 -0.07 3.43
C SER A 102 -3.74 1.33 3.88
N SER A 103 -4.54 2.34 3.54
CA SER A 103 -4.35 3.71 4.03
C SER A 103 -4.39 3.76 5.55
N ALA A 104 -5.40 3.15 6.17
CA ALA A 104 -5.53 3.11 7.63
C ALA A 104 -4.34 2.43 8.31
N SER A 105 -3.82 1.32 7.75
CA SER A 105 -2.64 0.65 8.31
C SER A 105 -1.36 1.46 8.18
N LEU A 106 -1.15 2.16 7.05
CA LEU A 106 -0.03 3.08 6.92
C LEU A 106 -0.15 4.25 7.90
N GLY A 107 -1.37 4.75 8.14
CA GLY A 107 -1.65 5.73 9.19
C GLY A 107 -1.31 5.22 10.60
N ILE A 108 -1.63 3.96 10.91
CA ILE A 108 -1.22 3.33 12.18
C ILE A 108 0.30 3.21 12.28
N GLN A 109 0.98 2.82 11.19
CA GLN A 109 2.45 2.79 11.16
C GLN A 109 3.04 4.17 11.39
N ARG A 110 2.48 5.22 10.76
CA ARG A 110 2.87 6.62 10.97
C ARG A 110 2.71 7.04 12.43
N LEU A 111 1.58 6.71 13.06
CA LEU A 111 1.36 6.97 14.48
C LEU A 111 2.43 6.30 15.36
N PHE A 112 2.75 5.03 15.09
CA PHE A 112 3.81 4.34 15.83
C PHE A 112 5.21 4.93 15.58
N LEU A 113 5.49 5.40 14.36
CA LEU A 113 6.73 6.13 14.07
C LEU A 113 6.82 7.38 14.94
N GLU A 114 5.78 8.21 15.00
CA GLU A 114 5.76 9.43 15.81
C GLU A 114 5.91 9.14 17.31
N MET A 115 5.25 8.09 17.81
CA MET A 115 5.38 7.68 19.21
C MET A 115 6.80 7.19 19.54
N THR A 116 7.43 6.44 18.63
CA THR A 116 8.76 5.86 18.85
C THR A 116 9.87 6.87 18.60
N SER A 117 9.69 7.84 17.70
CA SER A 117 10.64 8.91 17.39
C SER A 117 10.62 10.07 18.39
N ALA A 118 9.67 10.05 19.33
CA ALA A 118 9.56 11.08 20.36
C ALA A 118 10.89 11.31 21.11
N VAL A 119 11.23 12.58 21.32
CA VAL A 119 12.48 13.01 21.95
C VAL A 119 12.73 12.33 23.30
N ILE A 120 11.67 12.12 24.10
CA ILE A 120 11.74 11.41 25.39
C ILE A 120 12.27 9.98 25.24
N VAL A 121 11.90 9.27 24.16
CA VAL A 121 12.34 7.89 23.89
C VAL A 121 13.82 7.90 23.52
N SER A 122 14.28 8.83 22.69
CA SER A 122 15.70 8.98 22.33
C SER A 122 16.57 9.25 23.56
N TRP A 123 16.13 10.12 24.47
CA TRP A 123 16.85 10.37 25.73
C TRP A 123 16.84 9.16 26.66
N LEU A 124 15.73 8.42 26.74
CA LEU A 124 15.63 7.23 27.57
C LEU A 124 16.53 6.09 27.06
N VAL A 125 16.61 5.89 25.74
CA VAL A 125 17.59 4.99 25.10
C VAL A 125 19.02 5.42 25.44
N SER A 126 19.31 6.72 25.34
CA SER A 126 20.64 7.26 25.63
C SER A 126 21.05 7.06 27.08
N ALA A 127 20.14 7.37 28.03
CA ALA A 127 20.38 7.24 29.45
C ALA A 127 20.67 5.78 29.84
N LEU A 128 19.87 4.83 29.34
CA LEU A 128 20.11 3.40 29.59
C LEU A 128 21.37 2.88 28.88
N GLY A 129 21.69 3.38 27.69
CA GLY A 129 22.93 3.04 26.99
C GLY A 129 24.17 3.50 27.75
N VAL A 130 24.17 4.73 28.27
CA VAL A 130 25.25 5.25 29.12
C VAL A 130 25.36 4.47 30.42
N LEU A 131 24.23 4.19 31.09
CA LEU A 131 24.22 3.34 32.28
C LEU A 131 24.82 1.96 31.99
N PHE A 132 24.48 1.36 30.85
CA PHE A 132 25.02 0.06 30.45
C PHE A 132 26.54 0.13 30.21
N ILE A 133 27.04 1.17 29.55
CA ILE A 133 28.49 1.40 29.38
C ILE A 133 29.18 1.51 30.75
N ILE A 134 28.65 2.32 31.67
CA ILE A 134 29.21 2.48 33.02
C ILE A 134 29.31 1.11 33.72
N LEU A 135 28.25 0.30 33.67
CA LEU A 135 28.24 -1.02 34.31
C LEU A 135 29.28 -1.99 33.72
N ILE A 136 29.57 -1.93 32.41
CA ILE A 136 30.59 -2.78 31.75
C ILE A 136 32.01 -2.49 32.28
N TRP A 137 32.31 -1.22 32.59
CA TRP A 137 33.63 -0.76 32.99
C TRP A 137 33.83 -0.70 34.51
N VAL A 138 32.79 -0.34 35.26
CA VAL A 138 32.87 -0.18 36.74
C VAL A 138 32.77 -1.53 37.45
N TYR A 139 31.88 -2.43 37.02
CA TYR A 139 31.69 -3.72 37.68
C TYR A 139 32.54 -4.81 37.02
N LYS A 140 33.47 -5.36 37.82
CA LYS A 140 34.26 -6.54 37.42
C LYS A 140 33.37 -7.78 37.55
N TYR A 141 33.45 -8.68 36.57
CA TYR A 141 32.62 -9.89 36.39
C TYR A 141 32.57 -10.87 37.59
N ASN A 142 33.26 -10.58 38.69
CA ASN A 142 33.42 -11.44 39.87
C ASN A 142 32.45 -11.13 41.03
N ASP A 143 31.60 -10.10 40.93
CA ASP A 143 30.59 -9.80 41.95
C ASP A 143 29.25 -10.49 41.60
N SER A 144 28.85 -11.46 42.43
CA SER A 144 27.67 -12.30 42.22
C SER A 144 26.35 -11.51 42.11
N ASP A 145 26.24 -10.37 42.80
CA ASP A 145 25.03 -9.52 42.77
C ASP A 145 24.98 -8.58 41.55
N ALA A 146 26.13 -8.20 41.00
CA ALA A 146 26.21 -7.35 39.81
C ALA A 146 25.67 -8.04 38.55
N PHE A 147 25.69 -9.38 38.54
CA PHE A 147 25.22 -10.20 37.44
C PHE A 147 23.73 -9.98 37.13
N ASN A 148 22.91 -9.77 38.18
CA ASN A 148 21.46 -9.63 38.01
C ASN A 148 21.06 -8.24 37.48
N TYR A 149 21.72 -7.17 37.95
CA TYR A 149 21.46 -5.81 37.49
C TYR A 149 21.96 -5.56 36.06
N GLN A 150 23.13 -6.08 35.69
CA GLN A 150 23.65 -5.98 34.32
C GLN A 150 22.75 -6.69 33.31
N ALA A 151 22.24 -7.89 33.67
CA ALA A 151 21.31 -8.63 32.82
C ALA A 151 19.99 -7.88 32.62
N LEU A 152 19.45 -7.27 33.69
CA LEU A 152 18.24 -6.46 33.62
C LEU A 152 18.43 -5.22 32.72
N VAL A 153 19.52 -4.47 32.92
CA VAL A 153 19.84 -3.28 32.09
C VAL A 153 20.06 -3.68 30.63
N LYS A 154 20.81 -4.76 30.34
CA LYS A 154 20.98 -5.29 28.96
C LYS A 154 19.63 -5.60 28.34
N LYS A 155 18.76 -6.35 29.03
CA LYS A 155 17.45 -6.77 28.51
C LYS A 155 16.53 -5.58 28.24
N THR A 156 16.46 -4.63 29.17
CA THR A 156 15.65 -3.41 29.03
C THR A 156 16.18 -2.51 27.91
N PHE A 157 17.50 -2.33 27.82
CA PHE A 157 18.13 -1.56 26.75
C PHE A 157 17.84 -2.18 25.37
N LEU A 158 18.03 -3.50 25.21
CA LEU A 158 17.73 -4.19 23.96
C LEU A 158 16.25 -4.11 23.58
N LEU A 159 15.33 -4.21 24.56
CA LEU A 159 13.90 -4.04 24.33
C LEU A 159 13.58 -2.63 23.81
N LEU A 160 14.20 -1.60 24.38
CA LEU A 160 13.99 -0.21 23.96
C LEU A 160 14.59 0.09 22.60
N ILE A 161 15.78 -0.42 22.30
CA ILE A 161 16.37 -0.34 20.96
C ILE A 161 15.45 -1.03 19.95
N PHE A 162 14.94 -2.21 20.27
CA PHE A 162 13.98 -2.91 19.42
C PHE A 162 12.72 -2.07 19.20
N LEU A 163 12.13 -1.51 20.25
CA LEU A 163 10.93 -0.69 20.15
C LEU A 163 11.18 0.61 19.35
N ARG A 164 12.33 1.28 19.57
CA ARG A 164 12.71 2.54 18.92
C ARG A 164 12.99 2.39 17.43
N PHE A 165 13.64 1.28 17.04
CA PHE A 165 14.17 1.12 15.70
C PHE A 165 13.42 0.10 14.84
N SER A 166 12.52 -0.71 15.40
CA SER A 166 11.78 -1.70 14.61
C SER A 166 10.91 -1.06 13.53
N ILE A 167 10.05 -0.11 13.90
CA ILE A 167 9.11 0.51 12.94
C ILE A 167 9.84 1.34 11.88
N PRO A 168 10.80 2.23 12.23
CA PRO A 168 11.54 2.97 11.20
C PRO A 168 12.34 2.05 10.28
N LEU A 169 12.94 0.96 10.81
CA LEU A 169 13.66 -0.01 9.99
C LEU A 169 12.73 -0.77 9.04
N VAL A 170 11.57 -1.20 9.50
CA VAL A 170 10.56 -1.84 8.65
C VAL A 170 10.14 -0.91 7.51
N ALA A 171 9.89 0.38 7.81
CA ALA A 171 9.50 1.36 6.81
C ALA A 171 10.58 1.55 5.75
N VAL A 172 11.83 1.79 6.16
CA VAL A 172 13.00 1.96 5.28
C VAL A 172 13.24 0.72 4.40
N MET A 173 13.16 -0.48 4.97
CA MET A 173 13.32 -1.71 4.20
C MET A 173 12.18 -1.92 3.20
N SER A 174 10.95 -1.57 3.59
CA SER A 174 9.76 -1.65 2.73
C SER A 174 9.84 -0.65 1.59
N GLU A 175 10.36 0.55 1.83
CA GLU A 175 10.64 1.55 0.79
C GLU A 175 11.61 1.01 -0.26
N GLY A 176 12.72 0.41 0.17
CA GLY A 176 13.70 -0.20 -0.74
C GLY A 176 13.09 -1.25 -1.67
N LEU A 177 12.23 -2.13 -1.14
CA LEU A 177 11.51 -3.11 -1.97
C LEU A 177 10.45 -2.48 -2.86
N TYR A 178 9.74 -1.46 -2.36
CA TYR A 178 8.74 -0.75 -3.13
C TYR A 178 9.36 -0.09 -4.36
N LEU A 179 10.42 0.70 -4.18
CA LEU A 179 11.11 1.40 -5.27
C LEU A 179 11.67 0.42 -6.31
N SER A 180 12.19 -0.72 -5.85
CA SER A 180 12.84 -1.70 -6.73
C SER A 180 11.83 -2.57 -7.52
N PHE A 181 10.71 -2.96 -6.91
CA PHE A 181 9.83 -4.00 -7.48
C PHE A 181 8.38 -3.56 -7.71
N LEU A 182 7.85 -2.66 -6.89
CA LEU A 182 6.43 -2.33 -6.90
C LEU A 182 6.12 -1.00 -7.59
N GLN A 183 7.01 -0.02 -7.51
CA GLN A 183 6.81 1.31 -8.08
C GLN A 183 6.50 1.28 -9.58
N PRO A 184 7.24 0.56 -10.45
CA PRO A 184 6.93 0.54 -11.88
C PRO A 184 5.54 -0.03 -12.18
N ARG A 185 5.14 -1.06 -11.42
CA ARG A 185 3.82 -1.69 -11.56
C ARG A 185 2.70 -0.78 -11.07
N TYR A 186 2.95 -0.07 -9.96
CA TYR A 186 2.04 0.91 -9.40
C TYR A 186 1.77 2.04 -10.39
N GLU A 187 2.82 2.69 -10.90
CA GLU A 187 2.70 3.85 -11.80
C GLU A 187 1.99 3.48 -13.11
N GLN A 188 2.35 2.33 -13.70
CA GLN A 188 1.67 1.82 -14.90
C GLN A 188 0.18 1.51 -14.64
N SER A 189 -0.14 1.01 -13.45
CA SER A 189 -1.51 0.70 -13.04
C SER A 189 -2.35 1.92 -12.76
N GLN A 190 -1.78 2.88 -12.07
CA GLN A 190 -2.43 4.12 -11.75
C GLN A 190 -2.78 4.91 -13.02
N ALA A 191 -1.81 5.08 -13.93
CA ALA A 191 -2.03 5.83 -15.17
C ALA A 191 -3.13 5.22 -16.07
N LEU A 192 -3.19 3.89 -16.15
CA LEU A 192 -4.21 3.20 -16.95
C LEU A 192 -5.61 3.29 -16.32
N LEU A 193 -5.71 3.28 -14.99
CA LEU A 193 -6.99 3.46 -14.28
C LEU A 193 -7.49 4.91 -14.40
N GLU A 194 -6.61 5.90 -14.31
CA GLU A 194 -6.95 7.31 -14.53
C GLU A 194 -7.45 7.55 -15.95
N GLN A 195 -6.73 7.04 -16.96
CA GLN A 195 -7.18 7.12 -18.35
C GLN A 195 -8.52 6.42 -18.57
N ALA A 196 -8.76 5.27 -17.94
CA ALA A 196 -10.05 4.58 -18.03
C ALA A 196 -11.18 5.43 -17.42
N SER A 197 -10.94 6.05 -16.27
CA SER A 197 -11.89 6.97 -15.64
C SER A 197 -12.22 8.16 -16.56
N ASP A 198 -11.20 8.83 -17.10
CA ASP A 198 -11.37 10.01 -17.97
C ASP A 198 -12.09 9.67 -19.30
N ASN A 199 -11.75 8.54 -19.91
CA ASN A 199 -12.37 8.09 -21.16
C ASN A 199 -13.87 7.81 -20.98
N ILE A 200 -14.29 7.21 -19.87
CA ILE A 200 -15.70 6.91 -19.65
C ILE A 200 -16.48 8.18 -19.25
N GLN A 201 -15.86 9.10 -18.49
CA GLN A 201 -16.47 10.41 -18.17
C GLN A 201 -16.74 11.26 -19.43
N THR A 202 -15.77 11.31 -20.35
CA THR A 202 -15.90 12.06 -21.62
C THR A 202 -16.94 11.44 -22.57
N MET A 203 -17.05 10.10 -22.61
CA MET A 203 -18.13 9.41 -23.34
C MET A 203 -19.51 9.74 -22.77
N ASN A 204 -19.70 9.73 -21.44
CA ASN A 204 -20.97 10.07 -20.80
C ASN A 204 -21.42 11.52 -21.07
N ALA A 205 -20.48 12.48 -21.05
CA ALA A 205 -20.77 13.89 -21.38
C ALA A 205 -21.23 14.08 -22.84
N SER A 206 -20.78 13.19 -23.73
CA SER A 206 -21.13 13.20 -25.16
C SER A 206 -22.52 12.60 -25.42
N VAL A 207 -22.90 11.57 -24.66
CA VAL A 207 -24.22 10.91 -24.75
C VAL A 207 -25.34 11.80 -24.21
N HIS A 208 -25.10 12.55 -23.12
CA HIS A 208 -26.10 13.48 -22.56
C HIS A 208 -26.41 14.72 -23.43
N LYS A 209 -25.62 15.00 -24.48
CA LYS A 209 -25.88 16.07 -25.44
C LYS A 209 -26.78 15.67 -26.61
N LYS A 210 -27.13 14.40 -26.74
CA LYS A 210 -28.01 13.87 -27.80
C LYS A 210 -29.20 13.14 -27.18
N THR A 211 -30.08 13.88 -26.52
CA THR A 211 -31.48 13.44 -26.39
C THR A 211 -32.24 14.11 -27.53
N PRO A 212 -32.55 13.42 -28.65
CA PRO A 212 -33.41 14.00 -29.67
C PRO A 212 -34.82 14.10 -29.08
N ALA A 213 -35.45 15.27 -29.23
CA ALA A 213 -36.88 15.41 -29.00
C ALA A 213 -37.61 14.36 -29.85
N VAL A 214 -38.46 13.57 -29.21
CA VAL A 214 -39.31 12.58 -29.88
C VAL A 214 -40.25 13.32 -30.83
N ILE A 215 -40.05 13.14 -32.14
CA ILE A 215 -40.95 13.66 -33.19
C ILE A 215 -42.02 12.59 -33.43
N GLU A 216 -43.28 12.96 -33.22
CA GLU A 216 -44.43 12.06 -33.08
C GLU A 216 -45.00 11.50 -34.40
N ASN A 217 -44.30 11.62 -35.53
CA ASN A 217 -44.84 11.20 -36.84
C ASN A 217 -43.78 10.44 -37.66
N GLU A 218 -43.68 9.13 -37.46
CA GLU A 218 -42.80 8.27 -38.25
C GLU A 218 -43.58 7.36 -39.21
N SER A 219 -43.21 7.44 -40.49
CA SER A 219 -43.79 6.66 -41.58
C SER A 219 -43.36 5.18 -41.49
N LEU A 220 -44.22 4.27 -41.95
CA LEU A 220 -43.92 2.84 -42.02
C LEU A 220 -42.71 2.53 -42.92
N VAL A 221 -42.38 3.44 -43.86
CA VAL A 221 -41.18 3.37 -44.70
C VAL A 221 -39.91 3.63 -43.88
N ASP A 222 -39.95 4.57 -42.94
CA ASP A 222 -38.83 4.87 -42.04
C ASP A 222 -38.56 3.73 -41.06
N LYS A 223 -39.58 2.88 -40.78
CA LYS A 223 -39.43 1.66 -39.97
C LYS A 223 -38.74 0.54 -40.77
N ALA A 224 -39.03 0.42 -42.06
CA ALA A 224 -38.42 -0.57 -42.95
C ALA A 224 -36.96 -0.22 -43.28
N GLU A 225 -36.68 1.06 -43.53
CA GLU A 225 -35.32 1.56 -43.74
C GLU A 225 -34.46 1.41 -42.47
N ARG A 226 -35.05 1.63 -41.29
CA ARG A 226 -34.41 1.32 -40.00
C ARG A 226 -34.14 -0.16 -39.79
N TRP A 227 -35.05 -1.05 -40.20
CA TRP A 227 -34.84 -2.49 -40.05
C TRP A 227 -33.67 -2.97 -40.94
N LEU A 228 -33.59 -2.49 -42.18
CA LEU A 228 -32.49 -2.81 -43.09
C LEU A 228 -31.14 -2.28 -42.57
N ASN A 229 -31.11 -1.03 -42.08
CA ASN A 229 -29.92 -0.45 -41.45
C ASN A 229 -29.55 -1.15 -40.13
N SER A 230 -30.53 -1.61 -39.35
CA SER A 230 -30.30 -2.32 -38.08
C SER A 230 -29.66 -3.70 -38.25
N THR A 231 -29.79 -4.31 -39.44
CA THR A 231 -29.10 -5.58 -39.79
C THR A 231 -27.62 -5.35 -40.12
N GLN A 232 -27.25 -4.15 -40.58
CA GLN A 232 -25.85 -3.75 -40.73
C GLN A 232 -25.23 -3.35 -39.37
N GLN A 233 -26.07 -2.80 -38.49
CA GLN A 233 -25.71 -2.38 -37.13
C GLN A 233 -25.54 -3.55 -36.14
N SER A 234 -26.15 -4.72 -36.40
CA SER A 234 -25.97 -5.92 -35.56
C SER A 234 -24.53 -6.46 -35.58
N LEU A 235 -23.80 -6.29 -36.69
CA LEU A 235 -22.36 -6.59 -36.79
C LEU A 235 -21.49 -5.61 -35.98
N ASP A 236 -21.98 -4.39 -35.72
CA ASP A 236 -21.29 -3.41 -34.88
C ASP A 236 -21.60 -3.60 -33.38
N ILE A 237 -22.76 -4.16 -33.03
CA ILE A 237 -23.12 -4.48 -31.63
C ILE A 237 -22.21 -5.57 -31.08
N GLU A 238 -21.93 -6.63 -31.85
CA GLU A 238 -21.02 -7.71 -31.43
C GLU A 238 -19.59 -7.18 -31.18
N LYS A 239 -19.08 -6.31 -32.07
CA LYS A 239 -17.79 -5.63 -31.89
C LYS A 239 -17.76 -4.71 -30.66
N GLN A 240 -18.84 -3.99 -30.39
CA GLN A 240 -18.96 -3.13 -29.21
C GLN A 240 -18.99 -3.94 -27.91
N ILE A 241 -19.70 -5.07 -27.91
CA ILE A 241 -19.73 -6.01 -26.78
C ILE A 241 -18.34 -6.60 -26.54
N ASP A 242 -17.62 -7.00 -27.58
CA ASP A 242 -16.26 -7.53 -27.45
C ASP A 242 -15.27 -6.45 -26.98
N ALA A 243 -15.42 -5.21 -27.44
CA ALA A 243 -14.63 -4.08 -26.95
C ALA A 243 -14.89 -3.80 -25.45
N LEU A 244 -16.15 -3.88 -25.00
CA LEU A 244 -16.52 -3.76 -23.59
C LEU A 244 -15.91 -4.89 -22.75
N LYS A 245 -16.02 -6.15 -23.21
CA LYS A 245 -15.40 -7.31 -22.54
C LYS A 245 -13.88 -7.18 -22.44
N GLN A 246 -13.21 -6.75 -23.51
CA GLN A 246 -11.76 -6.55 -23.49
C GLN A 246 -11.35 -5.42 -22.55
N SER A 247 -12.11 -4.32 -22.52
CA SER A 247 -11.87 -3.20 -21.61
C SER A 247 -12.08 -3.62 -20.15
N ALA A 248 -13.17 -4.33 -19.88
CA ALA A 248 -13.47 -4.96 -18.60
C ALA A 248 -12.33 -5.89 -18.14
N ALA A 249 -11.84 -6.77 -19.01
CA ALA A 249 -10.72 -7.67 -18.71
C ALA A 249 -9.42 -6.91 -18.40
N LYS A 250 -9.10 -5.86 -19.16
CA LYS A 250 -7.92 -5.01 -18.92
C LYS A 250 -7.99 -4.29 -17.58
N ILE A 251 -9.15 -3.70 -17.25
CA ILE A 251 -9.38 -3.04 -15.97
C ILE A 251 -9.22 -4.05 -14.83
N SER A 252 -9.86 -5.22 -14.95
CA SER A 252 -9.75 -6.28 -13.95
C SER A 252 -8.30 -6.71 -13.71
N GLN A 253 -7.54 -6.94 -14.78
CA GLN A 253 -6.13 -7.28 -14.68
C GLN A 253 -5.34 -6.21 -13.92
N GLN A 254 -5.64 -4.94 -14.18
CA GLN A 254 -4.92 -3.84 -13.57
C GLN A 254 -5.30 -3.60 -12.11
N VAL A 255 -6.58 -3.77 -11.78
CA VAL A 255 -7.06 -3.77 -10.39
C VAL A 255 -6.38 -4.89 -9.60
N ILE A 256 -6.29 -6.11 -10.16
CA ILE A 256 -5.58 -7.23 -9.52
C ILE A 256 -4.10 -6.89 -9.30
N ASN A 257 -3.43 -6.33 -10.30
CA ASN A 257 -2.03 -5.92 -10.16
C ASN A 257 -1.85 -4.91 -9.01
N MET A 258 -2.77 -3.93 -8.87
CA MET A 258 -2.73 -2.99 -7.75
C MET A 258 -3.03 -3.66 -6.41
N ILE A 259 -4.00 -4.59 -6.33
CA ILE A 259 -4.25 -5.37 -5.11
C ILE A 259 -2.95 -6.03 -4.65
N VAL A 260 -2.23 -6.69 -5.57
CA VAL A 260 -0.95 -7.33 -5.26
C VAL A 260 0.07 -6.32 -4.72
N VAL A 261 0.19 -5.14 -5.34
CA VAL A 261 1.08 -4.06 -4.86
C VAL A 261 0.73 -3.66 -3.43
N PHE A 262 -0.53 -3.33 -3.15
CA PHE A 262 -0.94 -2.87 -1.81
C PHE A 262 -0.84 -3.95 -0.75
N VAL A 263 -1.27 -5.18 -1.06
CA VAL A 263 -1.14 -6.32 -0.13
C VAL A 263 0.34 -6.61 0.17
N ALA A 264 1.20 -6.59 -0.85
CA ALA A 264 2.63 -6.77 -0.64
C ALA A 264 3.22 -5.67 0.25
N GLN A 265 2.91 -4.41 -0.06
CA GLN A 265 3.45 -3.25 0.65
C GLN A 265 2.95 -3.13 2.09
N MET A 266 1.69 -3.44 2.35
CA MET A 266 1.03 -3.18 3.64
C MET A 266 1.06 -4.39 4.58
N ILE A 267 1.04 -5.61 4.03
CA ILE A 267 0.96 -6.85 4.83
C ILE A 267 2.25 -7.64 4.72
N ILE A 268 2.66 -8.00 3.50
CA ILE A 268 3.75 -8.96 3.32
C ILE A 268 5.08 -8.37 3.77
N PHE A 269 5.46 -7.19 3.27
CA PHE A 269 6.75 -6.58 3.59
C PHE A 269 6.87 -6.23 5.07
N PRO A 270 5.90 -5.55 5.72
CA PRO A 270 6.05 -5.18 7.13
C PRO A 270 6.14 -6.39 8.05
N LEU A 271 5.33 -7.44 7.81
CA LEU A 271 5.38 -8.67 8.60
C LEU A 271 6.68 -9.44 8.39
N LEU A 272 7.14 -9.54 7.14
CA LEU A 272 8.41 -10.21 6.80
C LEU A 272 9.58 -9.50 7.49
N PHE A 273 9.66 -8.17 7.42
CA PHE A 273 10.73 -7.42 8.05
C PHE A 273 10.66 -7.43 9.56
N LEU A 274 9.47 -7.32 10.15
CA LEU A 274 9.30 -7.43 11.60
C LEU A 274 9.73 -8.81 12.10
N TRP A 275 9.40 -9.88 11.37
CA TRP A 275 9.89 -11.23 11.67
C TRP A 275 11.41 -11.35 11.56
N LEU A 276 12.03 -10.78 10.51
CA LEU A 276 13.49 -10.77 10.35
C LEU A 276 14.19 -10.03 11.50
N ILE A 277 13.67 -8.85 11.89
CA ILE A 277 14.20 -8.05 13.00
C ILE A 277 14.05 -8.82 14.32
N TYR A 278 12.89 -9.42 14.57
CA TYR A 278 12.67 -10.26 15.76
C TYR A 278 13.65 -11.44 15.81
N ARG A 279 13.84 -12.15 14.69
CA ARG A 279 14.78 -13.27 14.61
C ARG A 279 16.22 -12.84 14.86
N ALA A 280 16.64 -11.71 14.29
CA ALA A 280 17.98 -11.15 14.50
C ALA A 280 18.17 -10.72 15.96
N GLY A 281 17.18 -10.02 16.54
CA GLY A 281 17.21 -9.58 17.94
C GLY A 281 17.27 -10.74 18.93
N ARG A 282 16.49 -11.81 18.69
CA ARG A 282 16.53 -13.01 19.54
C ARG A 282 17.90 -13.69 19.52
N SER A 283 18.58 -13.73 18.36
CA SER A 283 19.93 -14.28 18.27
C SER A 283 20.95 -13.49 19.11
N LEU A 284 20.77 -12.17 19.27
CA LEU A 284 21.64 -11.32 20.09
C LEU A 284 21.37 -11.44 21.60
N VAL A 285 20.18 -11.88 22.00
CA VAL A 285 19.81 -12.05 23.41
C VAL A 285 20.28 -13.42 23.94
N ILE A 286 20.33 -14.45 23.08
CA ILE A 286 20.68 -15.83 23.46
C ILE A 286 22.20 -16.04 23.56
N TYR A 287 23.02 -15.13 22.99
CA TYR A 287 24.47 -15.08 23.13
C TYR A 287 24.93 -13.97 24.09
#